data_AF-A0A3S5GJ02-F1
#
_entry.id   AF-A0A3S5GJ02-F1
#
_cell.length_a   1.000
_cell.length_b   1.000
_cell.length_c   1.000
_cell.angle_alpha   90.00
_cell.angle_beta   90.00
_cell.angle_gamma   90.00
#
_symmetry.space_group_name_H-M   'P 1'
#
loop_
_entity.id
_entity.type
_entity.pdbx_description
1 polymer ?
#
loop_
_entity_poly.entity_id
_entity_poly.type
_entity_poly.pdbx_seq_one_letter_code
_entity_poly.pdbx_strand_id
1 'polypeptide(L)'
;MEKARWHYVDGARSKGPYSLAELHHLQAQGRVTAQTLVWCEGMPGWQPLDTVGVGAPPTTAGFDTAPHDPYRAPGASAGPHPAASAADRLPGEMAPYAAFVGKRFSTYRKRWRLDFGGANAASTWHWPGFLFGVVWLMYRRMYGIAAVWYGVMIALTVLEKVAGLPEVVTLFVSVGLSITAGACGNAWYLSHCQRNIAEVRRLRGYDEPRRLRVLAERGGTSVGSALAALGIALAMSVLGLLMAA
;
A
#
# COMPACT_ATOMS: atom_id res chain seq x y z
N MET A 1 4.74 27.62 -38.48
CA MET A 1 3.64 27.08 -37.65
C MET A 1 3.99 25.63 -37.33
N GLU A 2 4.51 25.38 -36.14
CA GLU A 2 4.86 24.02 -35.70
C GLU A 2 3.59 23.18 -35.51
N LYS A 3 3.54 22.01 -36.16
CA LYS A 3 2.47 21.05 -35.98
C LYS A 3 2.63 20.42 -34.59
N ALA A 4 1.74 20.75 -33.65
CA ALA A 4 1.71 20.10 -32.34
C ALA A 4 1.66 18.58 -32.50
N ARG A 5 2.64 17.88 -31.89
CA ARG A 5 2.78 16.42 -31.95
C ARG A 5 2.10 15.80 -30.73
N TRP A 6 1.09 14.99 -30.98
CA TRP A 6 0.27 14.36 -29.97
C TRP A 6 0.55 12.87 -29.85
N HIS A 7 0.48 12.36 -28.64
CA HIS A 7 0.55 10.94 -28.33
C HIS A 7 -0.70 10.53 -27.56
N TYR A 8 -1.14 9.29 -27.74
CA TYR A 8 -2.26 8.72 -26.97
C TYR A 8 -1.91 7.31 -26.48
N VAL A 9 -2.57 6.87 -25.40
CA VAL A 9 -2.36 5.54 -24.82
C VAL A 9 -3.40 4.55 -25.34
N ASP A 10 -2.95 3.45 -25.93
CA ASP A 10 -3.77 2.33 -26.39
C ASP A 10 -3.39 1.08 -25.59
N GLY A 11 -4.21 0.72 -24.61
CA GLY A 11 -3.89 -0.31 -23.62
C GLY A 11 -2.71 0.09 -22.72
N ALA A 12 -1.56 -0.56 -22.88
CA ALA A 12 -0.36 -0.35 -22.05
C ALA A 12 0.82 0.31 -22.80
N ARG A 13 0.62 0.76 -24.04
CA ARG A 13 1.67 1.40 -24.86
C ARG A 13 1.21 2.77 -25.35
N SER A 14 2.11 3.74 -25.32
CA SER A 14 1.91 5.05 -25.97
C SER A 14 2.16 4.91 -27.47
N LYS A 15 1.27 5.51 -28.29
CA LYS A 15 1.39 5.59 -29.75
C LYS A 15 1.45 7.05 -30.18
N GLY A 16 2.35 7.37 -31.10
CA GLY A 16 2.52 8.69 -31.70
C GLY A 16 3.92 8.86 -32.31
N PRO A 17 4.23 10.03 -32.90
CA PRO A 17 3.45 11.28 -32.87
C PRO A 17 2.37 11.37 -33.95
N TYR A 18 1.19 11.84 -33.57
CA TYR A 18 0.06 12.15 -34.46
C TYR A 18 -0.22 13.65 -34.48
N SER A 19 -0.79 14.16 -35.56
CA SER A 19 -1.32 15.51 -35.63
C SER A 19 -2.72 15.59 -35.00
N LEU A 20 -3.15 16.81 -34.66
CA LEU A 20 -4.48 17.07 -34.09
C LEU A 20 -5.62 16.54 -35.00
N ALA A 21 -5.47 16.69 -36.32
CA ALA A 21 -6.44 16.21 -37.30
C ALA A 21 -6.55 14.68 -37.33
N GLU A 22 -5.41 13.97 -37.17
CA GLU A 22 -5.40 12.51 -37.09
C GLU A 22 -6.01 12.00 -35.78
N LEU A 23 -5.82 12.72 -34.66
CA LEU A 23 -6.49 12.40 -33.39
C LEU A 23 -8.02 12.49 -33.52
N HIS A 24 -8.54 13.53 -34.19
CA HIS A 24 -9.98 13.64 -34.46
C HIS A 24 -10.50 12.51 -35.34
N HIS A 25 -9.73 12.07 -36.34
CA HIS A 25 -10.10 10.92 -37.16
C HIS A 25 -10.13 9.62 -36.36
N LEU A 26 -9.16 9.40 -35.46
CA LEU A 26 -9.12 8.24 -34.56
C LEU A 26 -10.27 8.26 -33.53
N GLN A 27 -10.70 9.45 -33.10
CA GLN A 27 -11.88 9.63 -32.25
C GLN A 27 -13.17 9.28 -33.01
N ALA A 28 -13.30 9.71 -34.27
CA ALA A 28 -14.44 9.36 -35.12
C ALA A 28 -14.53 7.85 -35.40
N GLN A 29 -13.39 7.15 -35.40
CA GLN A 29 -13.30 5.69 -35.53
C GLN A 29 -13.53 4.94 -34.20
N GLY A 30 -13.75 5.64 -33.08
CA GLY A 30 -13.97 5.04 -31.75
C GLY A 30 -12.72 4.42 -31.11
N ARG A 31 -11.53 4.61 -31.68
CA ARG A 31 -10.27 4.07 -31.14
C ARG A 31 -9.71 4.89 -29.99
N VAL A 32 -10.05 6.17 -29.95
CA VAL A 32 -9.70 7.11 -28.87
C VAL A 32 -11.00 7.62 -28.29
N THR A 33 -11.21 7.39 -27.00
CA THR A 33 -12.43 7.82 -26.29
C THR A 33 -12.14 9.06 -25.45
N ALA A 34 -13.18 9.69 -24.91
CA ALA A 34 -13.06 10.86 -24.02
C ALA A 34 -12.09 10.64 -22.84
N GLN A 35 -11.98 9.39 -22.36
CA GLN A 35 -11.15 9.01 -21.22
C GLN A 35 -9.74 8.55 -21.62
N THR A 36 -9.45 8.46 -22.93
CA THR A 36 -8.14 8.06 -23.40
C THR A 36 -7.12 9.16 -23.07
N LEU A 37 -6.05 8.77 -22.39
CA LEU A 37 -4.97 9.68 -22.02
C LEU A 37 -4.20 10.12 -23.26
N VAL A 38 -4.14 11.43 -23.44
CA VAL A 38 -3.38 12.10 -24.49
C VAL A 38 -2.32 13.01 -23.87
N TRP A 39 -1.25 13.24 -24.61
CA TRP A 39 -0.19 14.16 -24.23
C TRP A 39 0.36 14.86 -25.47
N CYS A 40 0.62 16.16 -25.35
CA CYS A 40 1.38 16.91 -26.34
C CYS A 40 2.60 17.56 -25.72
N GLU A 41 3.58 17.83 -26.56
CA GLU A 41 4.79 18.56 -26.19
C GLU A 41 4.41 19.94 -25.60
N GLY A 42 4.85 20.20 -24.37
CA GLY A 42 4.49 21.40 -23.59
C GLY A 42 3.47 21.17 -22.47
N MET A 43 2.82 20.00 -22.36
CA MET A 43 1.92 19.69 -21.24
C MET A 43 2.67 19.16 -20.00
N PRO A 44 2.22 19.52 -18.78
CA PRO A 44 2.85 19.07 -17.53
C PRO A 44 2.70 17.56 -17.28
N GLY A 45 1.81 16.87 -18.00
CA GLY A 45 1.60 15.42 -17.89
C GLY A 45 0.48 14.92 -18.78
N TRP A 46 0.29 13.60 -18.83
CA TRP A 46 -0.80 12.95 -19.57
C TRP A 46 -2.16 13.37 -19.01
N GLN A 47 -3.08 13.78 -19.88
CA GLN A 47 -4.42 14.20 -19.50
C GLN A 47 -5.47 13.47 -20.36
N PRO A 48 -6.64 13.14 -19.81
CA PRO A 48 -7.73 12.59 -20.61
C PRO A 48 -8.18 13.59 -21.69
N LEU A 49 -8.56 13.10 -22.87
CA LEU A 49 -8.90 13.94 -24.03
C LEU A 49 -10.04 14.94 -23.76
N ASP A 50 -11.00 14.58 -22.90
CA ASP A 50 -12.10 15.48 -22.49
C ASP A 50 -11.62 16.73 -21.74
N THR A 51 -10.58 16.57 -20.92
CA THR A 51 -10.04 17.60 -20.03
C THR A 51 -9.21 18.60 -20.82
N VAL A 52 -8.61 18.13 -21.91
CA VAL A 52 -7.79 18.94 -22.82
C VAL A 52 -8.65 19.82 -23.75
N GLY A 53 -9.97 19.58 -23.82
CA GLY A 53 -10.91 20.46 -24.54
C GLY A 53 -10.74 20.47 -26.06
N VAL A 54 -9.99 19.51 -26.61
CA VAL A 54 -9.65 19.46 -28.04
C VAL A 54 -10.85 19.09 -28.92
N GLY A 55 -11.93 18.52 -28.37
CA GLY A 55 -13.04 17.97 -29.16
C GLY A 55 -14.44 18.39 -28.73
N ALA A 56 -14.77 19.68 -28.77
CA ALA A 56 -16.16 20.13 -28.67
C ALA A 56 -16.59 20.93 -29.91
N PRO A 57 -17.68 20.55 -30.62
CA PRO A 57 -18.33 21.44 -31.59
C PRO A 57 -19.00 22.64 -30.88
N PRO A 58 -19.16 23.79 -31.56
CA PRO A 58 -19.58 25.04 -30.93
C PRO A 58 -21.11 25.09 -30.77
N THR A 59 -21.59 25.48 -29.59
CA THR A 59 -22.90 26.13 -29.30
C THR A 59 -23.05 26.14 -27.77
N THR A 60 -23.50 27.15 -27.03
CA THR A 60 -23.74 28.59 -27.15
C THR A 60 -24.07 29.03 -25.71
N ALA A 61 -23.53 30.17 -25.30
CA ALA A 61 -23.94 31.08 -24.22
C ALA A 61 -24.70 30.55 -22.97
N GLY A 62 -24.04 30.70 -21.82
CA GLY A 62 -24.65 30.90 -20.52
C GLY A 62 -23.69 31.72 -19.66
N PHE A 63 -23.66 33.04 -19.87
CA PHE A 63 -22.99 33.97 -18.97
C PHE A 63 -23.88 34.17 -17.75
N ASP A 64 -23.42 33.74 -16.58
CA ASP A 64 -23.82 34.34 -15.31
C ASP A 64 -22.56 34.80 -14.58
N THR A 65 -22.36 36.11 -14.57
CA THR A 65 -21.28 36.79 -13.88
C THR A 65 -21.67 37.04 -12.43
N ALA A 66 -21.05 36.32 -11.50
CA ALA A 66 -20.87 36.78 -10.13
C ALA A 66 -19.36 36.82 -9.82
N PRO A 67 -18.82 37.86 -9.15
CA PRO A 67 -17.39 37.98 -8.89
C PRO A 67 -16.85 36.78 -8.11
N HIS A 68 -15.90 36.06 -8.69
CA HIS A 68 -15.16 34.99 -8.02
C HIS A 68 -14.17 35.63 -7.03
N ASP A 69 -14.50 35.63 -5.73
CA ASP A 69 -13.53 35.91 -4.67
C ASP A 69 -12.46 34.82 -4.67
N PRO A 70 -11.20 35.11 -5.09
CA PRO A 70 -10.16 34.11 -5.26
C PRO A 70 -9.59 33.58 -3.94
N TYR A 71 -10.04 34.09 -2.78
CA TYR A 71 -9.60 33.64 -1.45
C TYR A 71 -10.70 32.99 -0.60
N ARG A 72 -11.89 32.71 -1.17
CA ARG A 72 -12.92 31.96 -0.45
C ARG A 72 -12.52 30.48 -0.33
N ALA A 73 -11.85 30.13 0.77
CA ALA A 73 -11.62 28.74 1.17
C ALA A 73 -12.98 28.01 1.22
N PRO A 74 -13.12 26.79 0.67
CA PRO A 74 -14.35 26.03 0.80
C PRO A 74 -14.69 25.94 2.28
N GLY A 75 -15.84 26.52 2.64
CA GLY A 75 -16.36 26.44 3.99
C GLY A 75 -16.36 24.98 4.42
N ALA A 76 -15.57 24.69 5.44
CA ALA A 76 -15.68 23.46 6.19
C ALA A 76 -17.06 23.47 6.85
N SER A 77 -18.07 23.02 6.12
CA SER A 77 -19.26 22.40 6.69
C SER A 77 -18.84 21.04 7.23
N ALA A 78 -17.98 21.03 8.25
CA ALA A 78 -17.77 19.88 9.11
C ALA A 78 -19.01 19.76 10.00
N GLY A 79 -20.12 19.34 9.41
CA GLY A 79 -21.15 18.68 10.19
C GLY A 79 -20.54 17.42 10.82
N PRO A 80 -20.85 17.08 12.08
CA PRO A 80 -20.38 15.85 12.68
C PRO A 80 -21.17 14.67 12.09
N HIS A 81 -20.86 14.31 10.84
CA HIS A 81 -21.16 12.98 10.35
C HIS A 81 -20.00 12.07 10.76
N PRO A 82 -20.24 11.02 11.58
CA PRO A 82 -19.20 10.04 11.82
C PRO A 82 -18.81 9.51 10.44
N ALA A 83 -17.51 9.53 10.16
CA ALA A 83 -16.96 8.91 8.97
C ALA A 83 -17.45 7.45 8.92
N ALA A 84 -18.53 7.20 8.18
CA ALA A 84 -18.84 5.87 7.69
C ALA A 84 -17.52 5.40 7.06
N SER A 85 -17.00 4.32 7.64
CA SER A 85 -15.63 3.88 7.48
C SER A 85 -15.31 3.85 5.99
N ALA A 86 -14.12 4.25 5.57
CA ALA A 86 -13.72 4.09 4.16
C ALA A 86 -13.93 2.63 3.66
N ALA A 87 -14.01 1.66 4.59
CA ALA A 87 -14.43 0.28 4.33
C ALA A 87 -15.91 0.13 3.91
N ASP A 88 -16.84 0.94 4.44
CA ASP A 88 -18.28 0.89 4.13
C ASP A 88 -18.59 1.32 2.68
N ARG A 89 -17.67 2.03 2.04
CA ARG A 89 -17.78 2.49 0.64
C ARG A 89 -17.02 1.61 -0.36
N LEU A 90 -16.31 0.57 0.09
CA LEU A 90 -15.54 -0.32 -0.77
C LEU A 90 -16.37 -1.56 -1.17
N PRO A 91 -16.47 -1.88 -2.47
CA PRO A 91 -17.23 -3.06 -2.90
C PRO A 91 -16.53 -4.38 -2.53
N GLY A 92 -17.33 -5.38 -2.14
CA GLY A 92 -16.94 -6.79 -2.09
C GLY A 92 -15.78 -7.11 -1.12
N GLU A 93 -14.85 -7.97 -1.56
CA GLU A 93 -13.78 -8.54 -0.73
C GLU A 93 -12.71 -7.53 -0.26
N MET A 94 -12.76 -6.27 -0.69
CA MET A 94 -11.74 -5.26 -0.37
C MET A 94 -11.94 -4.62 1.02
N ALA A 95 -13.18 -4.50 1.50
CA ALA A 95 -13.49 -3.86 2.77
C ALA A 95 -12.80 -4.52 3.97
N PRO A 96 -12.74 -5.86 4.09
CA PRO A 96 -11.98 -6.54 5.15
C PRO A 96 -10.48 -6.24 5.15
N TYR A 97 -9.84 -6.18 3.97
CA TYR A 97 -8.43 -5.80 3.87
C TYR A 97 -8.21 -4.34 4.25
N ALA A 98 -9.13 -3.45 3.85
CA ALA A 98 -9.06 -2.03 4.21
C ALA A 98 -9.17 -1.82 5.72
N ALA A 99 -10.12 -2.49 6.36
CA ALA A 99 -10.30 -2.47 7.80
C ALA A 99 -9.04 -2.96 8.53
N PHE A 100 -8.46 -4.08 8.09
CA PHE A 100 -7.28 -4.66 8.74
C PHE A 100 -5.99 -3.85 8.51
N VAL A 101 -5.74 -3.37 7.28
CA VAL A 101 -4.49 -2.66 6.93
C VAL A 101 -4.52 -1.21 7.42
N GLY A 102 -5.69 -0.57 7.42
CA GLY A 102 -5.90 0.81 7.83
C GLY A 102 -5.40 1.83 6.80
N LYS A 103 -4.80 2.93 7.28
CA LYS A 103 -4.45 4.13 6.47
C LYS A 103 -3.63 3.84 5.21
N ARG A 104 -2.80 2.78 5.21
CA ARG A 104 -1.94 2.40 4.05
C ARG A 104 -2.62 1.47 3.04
N PHE A 105 -3.92 1.19 3.19
CA PHE A 105 -4.62 0.22 2.35
C PHE A 105 -4.48 0.51 0.85
N SER A 106 -4.55 1.77 0.41
CA SER A 106 -4.41 2.14 -1.00
C SER A 106 -3.10 1.66 -1.63
N THR A 107 -1.99 1.73 -0.89
CA THR A 107 -0.69 1.23 -1.33
C THR A 107 -0.68 -0.29 -1.41
N TYR A 108 -1.21 -0.96 -0.39
CA TYR A 108 -1.25 -2.43 -0.34
C TYR A 108 -2.22 -3.03 -1.36
N ARG A 109 -3.35 -2.37 -1.65
CA ARG A 109 -4.31 -2.76 -2.70
C ARG A 109 -3.62 -2.94 -4.04
N LYS A 110 -2.84 -1.93 -4.47
CA LYS A 110 -2.06 -1.98 -5.71
C LYS A 110 -0.96 -3.03 -5.65
N ARG A 111 -0.20 -3.06 -4.54
CA ARG A 111 0.92 -4.00 -4.36
C ARG A 111 0.49 -5.47 -4.34
N TRP A 112 -0.71 -5.75 -3.82
CA TRP A 112 -1.28 -7.09 -3.77
C TRP A 112 -2.18 -7.42 -4.97
N ARG A 113 -2.32 -6.47 -5.90
CA ARG A 113 -3.10 -6.63 -7.13
C ARG A 113 -4.57 -7.00 -6.86
N LEU A 114 -5.13 -6.51 -5.75
CA LEU A 114 -6.51 -6.82 -5.33
C LEU A 114 -7.55 -6.41 -6.38
N ASP A 115 -7.23 -5.43 -7.21
CA ASP A 115 -8.06 -4.96 -8.32
C ASP A 115 -8.31 -6.00 -9.41
N PHE A 116 -7.48 -7.05 -9.47
CA PHE A 116 -7.54 -8.08 -10.52
C PHE A 116 -8.21 -9.38 -10.03
N GLY A 117 -9.04 -9.31 -8.97
CA GLY A 117 -9.82 -10.43 -8.47
C GLY A 117 -9.04 -11.47 -7.65
N GLY A 118 -7.78 -11.17 -7.30
CA GLY A 118 -6.94 -12.04 -6.48
C GLY A 118 -5.99 -11.27 -5.57
N ALA A 119 -5.56 -11.91 -4.49
CA ALA A 119 -4.59 -11.34 -3.56
C ALA A 119 -3.24 -12.04 -3.73
N ASN A 120 -2.28 -11.35 -4.35
CA ASN A 120 -0.96 -11.89 -4.62
C ASN A 120 0.12 -10.90 -4.19
N ALA A 121 0.93 -11.29 -3.20
CA ALA A 121 2.08 -10.52 -2.75
C ALA A 121 3.34 -10.88 -3.54
N ALA A 122 3.26 -10.81 -4.88
CA ALA A 122 4.35 -11.12 -5.80
C ALA A 122 5.67 -10.60 -5.24
N SER A 123 6.72 -11.43 -5.29
CA SER A 123 7.99 -11.26 -4.56
C SER A 123 8.57 -9.87 -4.81
N THR A 124 8.16 -8.93 -3.98
CA THR A 124 8.49 -7.53 -4.06
C THR A 124 9.28 -7.27 -2.81
N TRP A 125 10.56 -6.94 -2.99
CA TRP A 125 11.46 -6.64 -1.91
C TRP A 125 10.82 -5.68 -0.90
N HIS A 126 10.91 -6.04 0.37
CA HIS A 126 10.21 -5.39 1.46
C HIS A 126 11.22 -4.73 2.41
N TRP A 127 11.60 -3.50 2.07
CA TRP A 127 12.59 -2.71 2.81
C TRP A 127 12.39 -2.68 4.33
N PRO A 128 11.17 -2.45 4.87
CA PRO A 128 11.02 -2.43 6.32
C PRO A 128 11.28 -3.78 6.99
N GLY A 129 10.98 -4.90 6.30
CA GLY A 129 11.26 -6.23 6.82
C GLY A 129 12.76 -6.51 6.84
N PHE A 130 13.48 -6.08 5.79
CA PHE A 130 14.93 -6.21 5.70
C PHE A 130 15.67 -5.40 6.77
N LEU A 131 15.39 -4.10 6.88
CA LEU A 131 16.14 -3.20 7.77
C LEU A 131 15.72 -3.30 9.23
N PHE A 132 14.44 -3.56 9.48
CA PHE A 132 13.88 -3.50 10.83
C PHE A 132 13.33 -4.84 11.33
N GLY A 133 13.56 -5.94 10.60
CA GLY A 133 13.31 -7.33 11.03
C GLY A 133 12.17 -7.51 12.04
N VAL A 134 12.53 -7.92 13.26
CA VAL A 134 11.59 -8.17 14.35
C VAL A 134 10.84 -6.91 14.83
N VAL A 135 11.45 -5.72 14.76
CA VAL A 135 10.78 -4.46 15.11
C VAL A 135 9.63 -4.19 14.15
N TRP A 136 9.82 -4.44 12.85
CA TRP A 136 8.74 -4.32 11.87
C TRP A 136 7.64 -5.38 12.09
N LEU A 137 8.01 -6.62 12.41
CA LEU A 137 7.05 -7.67 12.74
C LEU A 137 6.19 -7.28 13.95
N MET A 138 6.80 -6.75 15.01
CA MET A 138 6.12 -6.25 16.21
C MET A 138 5.24 -5.04 15.91
N TYR A 139 5.76 -4.08 15.15
CA TYR A 139 5.01 -2.91 14.71
C TYR A 139 3.74 -3.29 13.93
N ARG A 140 3.81 -4.31 13.07
CA ARG A 140 2.67 -4.84 12.29
C ARG A 140 1.90 -5.96 12.98
N ARG A 141 2.15 -6.18 14.28
CA ARG A 141 1.43 -7.14 15.14
C ARG A 141 1.51 -8.60 14.69
N MET A 142 2.57 -8.96 13.96
CA MET A 142 2.85 -10.35 13.59
C MET A 142 3.58 -11.09 14.71
N TYR A 143 2.94 -11.15 15.89
CA TYR A 143 3.54 -11.64 17.13
C TYR A 143 4.05 -13.08 17.03
N GLY A 144 3.35 -13.95 16.30
CA GLY A 144 3.78 -15.34 16.11
C GLY A 144 5.12 -15.47 15.37
N ILE A 145 5.34 -14.71 14.30
CA ILE A 145 6.60 -14.75 13.55
C ILE A 145 7.74 -14.16 14.39
N ALA A 146 7.46 -13.07 15.11
CA ALA A 146 8.45 -12.47 15.99
C ALA A 146 8.83 -13.35 17.18
N ALA A 147 7.90 -14.12 17.74
CA ALA A 147 8.20 -15.08 18.80
C ALA A 147 9.20 -16.15 18.31
N VAL A 148 8.98 -16.67 17.10
CA VAL A 148 9.94 -17.59 16.45
C VAL A 148 11.30 -16.91 16.24
N TRP A 149 11.30 -15.66 15.76
CA TRP A 149 12.53 -14.89 15.57
C TRP A 149 13.32 -14.72 16.86
N TYR A 150 12.67 -14.30 17.95
CA TYR A 150 13.31 -14.17 19.26
C TYR A 150 13.78 -15.52 19.80
N GLY A 151 13.00 -16.59 19.62
CA GLY A 151 13.41 -17.94 20.01
C GLY A 151 14.69 -18.39 19.30
N VAL A 152 14.80 -18.13 17.99
CA VAL A 152 16.03 -18.41 17.23
C VAL A 152 17.21 -17.58 17.75
N MET A 153 17.02 -16.28 18.01
CA MET A 153 18.10 -15.43 18.54
C MET A 153 18.58 -15.89 19.93
N ILE A 154 17.64 -16.18 20.84
CA ILE A 154 17.97 -16.69 22.17
C ILE A 154 18.71 -18.02 22.09
N ALA A 155 18.25 -18.94 21.24
CA ALA A 155 18.89 -20.24 21.04
C ALA A 155 20.33 -20.08 20.52
N LEU A 156 20.57 -19.19 19.55
CA LEU A 156 21.92 -18.90 19.05
C LEU A 156 22.81 -18.31 20.14
N THR A 157 22.31 -17.35 20.94
CA THR A 157 23.08 -16.77 22.05
C THR A 157 23.47 -17.83 23.08
N VAL A 158 22.54 -18.72 23.46
CA VAL A 158 22.84 -19.82 24.39
C VAL A 158 23.86 -20.77 23.78
N LEU A 159 23.70 -21.15 22.52
CA LEU A 159 24.58 -22.12 21.85
C LEU A 159 25.98 -21.54 21.61
N GLU A 160 26.10 -20.24 21.35
CA GLU A 160 27.36 -19.51 21.34
C GLU A 160 28.09 -19.61 22.68
N LYS A 161 27.41 -19.32 23.79
CA LYS A 161 28.05 -19.30 25.12
C LYS A 161 28.29 -20.68 25.72
N VAL A 162 27.39 -21.64 25.49
CA VAL A 162 27.45 -22.97 26.11
C VAL A 162 28.19 -23.98 25.24
N ALA A 163 27.98 -23.95 23.91
CA ALA A 163 28.61 -24.88 22.98
C ALA A 163 29.80 -24.27 22.22
N GLY A 164 30.15 -23.01 22.49
CA GLY A 164 31.31 -22.35 21.89
C GLY A 164 31.14 -22.10 20.40
N LEU A 165 29.90 -21.88 19.91
CA LEU A 165 29.72 -21.54 18.49
C LEU A 165 30.48 -20.25 18.15
N PRO A 166 31.14 -20.19 16.99
CA PRO A 166 31.74 -18.95 16.52
C PRO A 166 30.69 -17.86 16.30
N GLU A 167 30.97 -16.64 16.76
CA GLU A 167 30.09 -15.47 16.60
C GLU A 167 29.69 -15.22 15.13
N VAL A 168 30.59 -15.54 14.20
CA VAL A 168 30.33 -15.40 12.76
C VAL A 168 29.13 -16.22 12.29
N VAL A 169 28.83 -17.36 12.94
CA VAL A 169 27.63 -18.16 12.65
C VAL A 169 26.38 -17.38 13.04
N THR A 170 26.35 -16.81 14.24
CA THR A 170 25.26 -15.95 14.71
C THR A 170 25.04 -14.75 13.78
N LEU A 171 26.13 -14.11 13.32
CA LEU A 171 26.08 -13.01 12.35
C LEU A 171 25.46 -13.43 11.02
N PHE A 172 25.92 -14.53 10.42
CA PHE A 172 25.38 -15.01 9.14
C PHE A 172 23.89 -15.39 9.25
N VAL A 173 23.48 -16.03 10.34
CA VAL A 173 22.06 -16.34 10.56
C VAL A 173 21.24 -15.05 10.71
N SER A 174 21.75 -14.04 11.42
CA SER A 174 21.08 -12.75 11.59
C SER A 174 20.91 -12.00 10.26
N VAL A 175 21.95 -12.00 9.41
CA VAL A 175 21.88 -11.44 8.04
C VAL A 175 20.90 -12.24 7.19
N GLY A 176 20.93 -13.57 7.25
CA GLY A 176 20.02 -14.45 6.52
C GLY A 176 18.55 -14.23 6.89
N LEU A 177 18.25 -14.06 8.18
CA LEU A 177 16.91 -13.72 8.66
C LEU A 177 16.45 -12.35 8.13
N SER A 178 17.35 -11.36 8.13
CA SER A 178 17.06 -10.02 7.60
C SER A 178 16.74 -10.06 6.10
N ILE A 179 17.55 -10.78 5.31
CA ILE A 179 17.30 -11.00 3.88
C ILE A 179 15.96 -11.72 3.66
N THR A 180 15.68 -12.75 4.45
CA THR A 180 14.41 -13.50 4.38
C THR A 180 13.22 -12.58 4.67
N ALA A 181 13.30 -11.72 5.67
CA ALA A 181 12.24 -10.73 5.94
C ALA A 181 12.12 -9.67 4.84
N GLY A 182 13.22 -9.32 4.18
CA GLY A 182 13.23 -8.50 2.97
C GLY A 182 12.47 -9.16 1.82
N ALA A 183 12.80 -10.41 1.51
CA ALA A 183 12.20 -11.13 0.40
C ALA A 183 10.72 -11.50 0.67
N CYS A 184 10.41 -11.96 1.88
CA CYS A 184 9.13 -12.56 2.21
C CYS A 184 8.20 -11.66 3.04
N GLY A 185 8.68 -10.54 3.59
CA GLY A 185 7.90 -9.72 4.52
C GLY A 185 6.55 -9.27 3.97
N ASN A 186 6.49 -8.83 2.71
CA ASN A 186 5.21 -8.46 2.10
C ASN A 186 4.24 -9.65 2.00
N ALA A 187 4.75 -10.84 1.69
CA ALA A 187 3.94 -12.07 1.61
C ALA A 187 3.47 -12.52 3.00
N TRP A 188 4.34 -12.49 4.01
CA TRP A 188 3.97 -12.78 5.39
C TRP A 188 2.84 -11.86 5.88
N TYR A 189 2.94 -10.56 5.58
CA TYR A 189 1.92 -9.62 5.99
C TYR A 189 0.58 -9.83 5.26
N LEU A 190 0.61 -10.18 3.96
CA LEU A 190 -0.61 -10.56 3.23
C LEU A 190 -1.24 -11.82 3.84
N SER A 191 -0.46 -12.88 4.05
CA SER A 191 -0.95 -14.12 4.67
C SER A 191 -1.50 -13.87 6.08
N HIS A 192 -0.85 -13.00 6.86
CA HIS A 192 -1.33 -12.61 8.17
C HIS A 192 -2.69 -11.90 8.10
N CYS A 193 -2.87 -10.99 7.15
CA CYS A 193 -4.15 -10.34 6.91
C CYS A 193 -5.24 -11.34 6.50
N GLN A 194 -4.94 -12.24 5.56
CA GLN A 194 -5.86 -13.28 5.09
C GLN A 194 -6.29 -14.23 6.20
N ARG A 195 -5.36 -14.66 7.07
CA ARG A 195 -5.67 -15.53 8.22
C ARG A 195 -6.64 -14.84 9.18
N ASN A 196 -6.41 -13.57 9.51
CA ASN A 196 -7.30 -12.80 10.37
C ASN A 196 -8.69 -12.60 9.74
N ILE A 197 -8.75 -12.27 8.44
CA ILE A 197 -10.03 -12.15 7.71
C ILE A 197 -10.78 -13.48 7.73
N ALA A 198 -10.10 -14.60 7.45
CA ALA A 198 -10.71 -15.92 7.48
C ALA A 198 -11.23 -16.30 8.88
N GLU A 199 -10.49 -15.95 9.93
CA GLU A 199 -10.90 -16.19 11.32
C GLU A 199 -12.15 -15.37 11.70
N VAL A 200 -12.16 -14.08 11.39
CA VAL A 200 -13.30 -13.20 11.68
C VAL A 200 -14.54 -13.60 10.86
N ARG A 201 -14.37 -14.07 9.61
CA ARG A 201 -15.48 -14.62 8.80
C ARG A 201 -16.13 -15.85 9.44
N ARG A 202 -15.38 -16.64 10.21
CA ARG A 202 -15.90 -17.83 10.92
C ARG A 202 -16.71 -17.49 12.18
N LEU A 203 -16.63 -16.25 12.67
CA LEU A 203 -17.44 -15.80 13.80
C LEU A 203 -18.93 -15.77 13.41
N ARG A 204 -19.72 -16.64 14.05
CA ARG A 204 -21.17 -16.70 13.89
C ARG A 204 -21.85 -15.56 14.66
N GLY A 205 -22.95 -15.03 14.13
CA GLY A 205 -23.73 -13.96 14.76
C GLY A 205 -23.10 -12.55 14.69
N TYR A 206 -22.00 -12.39 13.95
CA TYR A 206 -21.39 -11.09 13.68
C TYR A 206 -21.86 -10.56 12.33
N ASP A 207 -22.54 -9.41 12.35
CA ASP A 207 -22.86 -8.65 11.14
C ASP A 207 -21.59 -8.08 10.50
N GLU A 208 -21.65 -7.73 9.23
CA GLU A 208 -20.49 -7.23 8.48
C GLU A 208 -19.81 -6.00 9.15
N PRO A 209 -20.55 -4.97 9.63
CA PRO A 209 -19.92 -3.84 10.33
C PRO A 209 -19.16 -4.25 11.59
N ARG A 210 -19.69 -5.25 12.34
CA ARG A 210 -19.01 -5.79 13.53
C ARG A 210 -17.74 -6.54 13.14
N ARG A 211 -17.77 -7.32 12.06
CA ARG A 211 -16.58 -8.02 11.53
C ARG A 211 -15.50 -7.03 11.11
N LEU A 212 -15.86 -5.98 10.38
CA LEU A 212 -14.92 -4.93 9.97
C LEU A 212 -14.30 -4.22 11.17
N ARG A 213 -15.10 -3.94 12.22
CA ARG A 213 -14.58 -3.34 13.46
C ARG A 213 -13.55 -4.25 14.15
N VAL A 214 -13.86 -5.54 14.31
CA VAL A 214 -12.92 -6.51 14.90
C VAL A 214 -11.63 -6.61 14.08
N LEU A 215 -11.73 -6.58 12.75
CA LEU A 215 -10.55 -6.58 11.88
C LEU A 215 -9.69 -5.32 12.05
N ALA A 216 -10.33 -4.16 12.20
CA ALA A 216 -9.63 -2.90 12.46
C ALA A 216 -8.92 -2.89 13.83
N GLU A 217 -9.53 -3.51 14.85
CA GLU A 217 -8.93 -3.64 16.18
C GLU A 217 -7.74 -4.61 16.21
N ARG A 218 -7.82 -5.73 15.46
CA ARG A 218 -6.74 -6.73 15.34
C ARG A 218 -5.58 -6.23 14.48
N GLY A 219 -5.90 -5.50 13.41
CA GLY A 219 -4.93 -5.03 12.43
C GLY A 219 -4.18 -3.76 12.82
N GLY A 220 -3.82 -2.96 11.81
CA GLY A 220 -3.17 -1.67 11.98
C GLY A 220 -1.68 -1.76 12.32
N THR A 221 -1.26 -0.86 13.23
CA THR A 221 0.15 -0.67 13.62
C THR A 221 0.25 -0.33 15.11
N SER A 222 1.29 -0.78 15.80
CA SER A 222 1.52 -0.55 17.23
C SER A 222 2.91 -0.01 17.51
N VAL A 223 3.00 1.28 17.86
CA VAL A 223 4.28 1.91 18.26
C VAL A 223 4.81 1.31 19.57
N GLY A 224 3.92 1.06 20.54
CA GLY A 224 4.31 0.44 21.81
C GLY A 224 4.95 -0.94 21.61
N SER A 225 4.43 -1.75 20.69
CA SER A 225 5.03 -3.06 20.35
C SER A 225 6.39 -2.91 19.67
N ALA A 226 6.58 -1.89 18.83
CA ALA A 226 7.88 -1.60 18.22
C ALA A 226 8.93 -1.19 19.26
N LEU A 227 8.56 -0.35 20.24
CA LEU A 227 9.43 0.03 21.35
C LEU A 227 9.76 -1.16 22.25
N ALA A 228 8.78 -2.02 22.56
CA ALA A 228 9.01 -3.26 23.28
C ALA A 228 10.01 -4.16 22.54
N ALA A 229 9.92 -4.23 21.21
CA ALA A 229 10.85 -5.01 20.38
C ALA A 229 12.31 -4.56 20.55
N LEU A 230 12.53 -3.24 20.54
CA LEU A 230 13.83 -2.62 20.76
C LEU A 230 14.34 -2.86 22.18
N GLY A 231 13.46 -2.76 23.18
CA GLY A 231 13.79 -3.06 24.58
C GLY A 231 14.23 -4.51 24.78
N ILE A 232 13.52 -5.47 24.17
CA ILE A 232 13.90 -6.89 24.21
C ILE A 232 15.25 -7.11 23.50
N ALA A 233 15.47 -6.49 22.34
CA ALA A 233 16.74 -6.58 21.62
C ALA A 233 17.91 -6.06 22.48
N LEU A 234 17.73 -4.90 23.11
CA LEU A 234 18.72 -4.33 24.03
C LEU A 234 18.98 -5.25 25.24
N ALA A 235 17.93 -5.79 25.85
CA ALA A 235 18.06 -6.71 26.98
C ALA A 235 18.83 -7.99 26.61
N MET A 236 18.61 -8.55 25.41
CA MET A 236 19.37 -9.69 24.90
C MET A 236 20.84 -9.35 24.67
N SER A 237 21.14 -8.17 24.11
CA SER A 237 22.53 -7.71 23.93
C SER A 237 23.26 -7.55 25.27
N VAL A 238 22.60 -6.95 26.27
CA VAL A 238 23.15 -6.81 27.62
C VAL A 238 23.38 -8.18 28.27
N LEU A 239 22.42 -9.10 28.16
CA LEU A 239 22.57 -10.46 28.67
C LEU A 239 23.76 -11.17 28.01
N GLY A 240 23.93 -11.04 26.70
CA GLY A 240 25.06 -11.61 25.97
C GLY A 240 26.42 -11.08 26.43
N LEU A 241 26.50 -9.79 26.79
CA LEU A 241 27.69 -9.16 27.36
C LEU A 241 27.98 -9.65 28.79
N LEU A 242 26.95 -9.73 29.64
CA LEU A 242 27.09 -10.23 31.02
C LEU A 242 27.54 -11.69 31.07
N MET A 243 27.12 -12.51 30.11
CA MET A 243 27.55 -13.91 29.98
C MET A 243 28.98 -14.07 29.44
N ALA A 244 29.59 -12.98 28.94
CA ALA A 244 30.96 -12.97 28.42
C ALA A 244 31.99 -12.38 29.40
N ALA A 245 31.54 -11.74 30.48
CA ALA A 245 32.36 -11.20 31.57
C ALA A 245 32.58 -12.24 32.67
#